data_AF-A0A7W0N2I2-F1
#
_entry.id   AF-A0A7W0N2I2-F1
#
_cell.length_a   1.000
_cell.length_b   1.000
_cell.length_c   1.000
_cell.angle_alpha   90.00
_cell.angle_beta   90.00
_cell.angle_gamma   90.00
#
_symmetry.space_group_name_H-M   'P 1'
#
loop_
_entity.id
_entity.type
_entity.pdbx_description
1 polymer ?
#
loop_
_entity_poly.entity_id
_entity_poly.type
_entity_poly.pdbx_seq_one_letter_code
_entity_poly.pdbx_strand_id
1 'polypeptide(L)'
;VRLSRVLDELTNELGRSPTIPELAKATGAEEEEVIDALDSAHAYSTRSLNATFEDGGDDTLAEKLGVTDTGFEEIEDGSLISAGLDALDERERRIVELRFFDELTQSQIAAQVGISQMHVSRLLRRALVVMRGRIEEMAPRHE
;
A
#
# COMPACT_ATOMS: atom_id res chain seq x y z
N VAL A 1 4.29 23.14 4.04
CA VAL A 1 2.85 23.50 3.97
C VAL A 1 2.05 22.24 4.23
N ARG A 2 1.01 22.25 5.08
CA ARG A 2 0.22 21.03 5.33
C ARG A 2 -0.59 20.69 4.07
N LEU A 3 -0.28 19.58 3.41
CA LEU A 3 -0.98 19.11 2.20
C LEU A 3 -2.49 19.06 2.39
N SER A 4 -2.95 18.69 3.60
CA SER A 4 -4.37 18.66 3.96
C SER A 4 -5.08 20.01 3.72
N ARG A 5 -4.44 21.13 4.05
CA ARG A 5 -5.01 22.47 3.85
C ARG A 5 -5.16 22.80 2.36
N VAL A 6 -4.15 22.45 1.56
CA VAL A 6 -4.16 22.69 0.12
C VAL A 6 -5.21 21.81 -0.57
N LEU A 7 -5.38 20.58 -0.09
CA LEU A 7 -6.42 19.67 -0.54
C LEU A 7 -7.84 20.21 -0.24
N ASP A 8 -8.07 20.73 0.97
CA ASP A 8 -9.35 21.34 1.36
C ASP A 8 -9.65 22.62 0.55
N GLU A 9 -8.65 23.49 0.34
CA GLU A 9 -8.77 24.73 -0.43
C GLU A 9 -9.15 24.42 -1.89
N LEU A 10 -8.40 23.52 -2.55
CA LEU A 10 -8.67 23.13 -3.94
C LEU A 10 -9.99 22.40 -4.10
N THR A 11 -10.40 21.59 -3.11
CA THR A 11 -11.69 20.89 -3.16
C THR A 11 -12.85 21.89 -3.13
N ASN A 12 -12.75 22.93 -2.29
CA ASN A 12 -13.75 24.00 -2.24
C ASN A 12 -13.76 24.86 -3.51
N GLU A 13 -12.60 25.12 -4.11
CA GLU A 13 -12.49 25.94 -5.33
C GLU A 13 -12.99 25.19 -6.58
N LEU A 14 -12.62 23.91 -6.73
CA LEU A 14 -12.96 23.10 -7.91
C LEU A 14 -14.36 22.48 -7.82
N GLY A 15 -14.95 22.41 -6.62
CA GLY A 15 -16.19 21.66 -6.37
C GLY A 15 -16.03 20.14 -6.56
N ARG A 16 -14.80 19.64 -6.63
CA ARG A 16 -14.41 18.23 -6.76
C ARG A 16 -13.06 18.00 -6.10
N SER A 17 -12.72 16.75 -5.84
CA SER A 17 -11.36 16.40 -5.37
C SER A 17 -10.30 16.79 -6.42
N PRO A 18 -9.20 17.46 -6.00
CA PRO A 18 -8.07 17.76 -6.86
C PRO A 18 -7.26 16.52 -7.21
N THR A 19 -6.63 16.54 -8.39
CA THR A 19 -5.73 15.49 -8.88
C THR A 19 -4.32 15.66 -8.31
N ILE A 20 -3.49 14.61 -8.38
CA ILE A 20 -2.08 14.66 -7.95
C ILE A 20 -1.29 15.79 -8.65
N PRO A 21 -1.38 15.99 -9.98
CA PRO A 21 -0.70 17.11 -10.64
C PRO A 21 -1.19 18.49 -10.18
N GLU A 22 -2.49 18.64 -9.88
CA GLU A 22 -3.07 19.88 -9.37
C GLU A 22 -2.54 20.20 -7.97
N LEU A 23 -2.46 19.19 -7.10
CA LEU A 23 -1.88 19.29 -5.76
C LEU A 23 -0.38 19.59 -5.81
N ALA A 24 0.36 18.96 -6.70
CA ALA A 24 1.79 19.17 -6.90
C ALA A 24 2.06 20.62 -7.32
N LYS A 25 1.32 21.08 -8.33
CA LYS A 25 1.39 22.47 -8.81
C LYS A 25 1.04 23.48 -7.71
N ALA A 26 0.03 23.21 -6.90
CA ALA A 26 -0.41 24.11 -5.84
C ALA A 26 0.52 24.13 -4.62
N THR A 27 1.17 23.00 -4.31
CA THR A 27 2.15 22.90 -3.21
C THR A 27 3.56 23.30 -3.62
N GLY A 28 3.84 23.39 -4.92
CA GLY A 28 5.19 23.54 -5.46
C GLY A 28 6.08 22.31 -5.20
N ALA A 29 5.45 21.19 -4.85
CA ALA A 29 6.11 19.91 -4.58
C ALA A 29 6.03 19.02 -5.83
N GLU A 30 6.91 18.05 -5.92
CA GLU A 30 6.80 17.01 -6.95
C GLU A 30 5.54 16.15 -6.69
N GLU A 31 4.95 15.59 -7.75
CA GLU A 31 3.77 14.71 -7.63
C GLU A 31 4.00 13.55 -6.65
N GLU A 32 5.23 13.07 -6.54
CA GLU A 32 5.62 12.00 -5.62
C GLU A 32 5.66 12.46 -4.15
N GLU A 33 6.09 13.69 -3.87
CA GLU A 33 6.03 14.27 -2.52
C GLU A 33 4.58 14.46 -2.07
N VAL A 34 3.68 14.76 -3.01
CA VAL A 34 2.24 14.81 -2.76
C VAL A 34 1.70 13.42 -2.42
N ILE A 35 2.06 12.39 -3.19
CA ILE A 35 1.63 11.01 -2.92
C ILE A 35 2.11 10.54 -1.54
N ASP A 36 3.39 10.75 -1.21
CA ASP A 36 3.96 10.37 0.08
C ASP A 36 3.29 11.12 1.25
N ALA A 37 2.95 12.40 1.06
CA ALA A 37 2.24 13.19 2.06
C ALA A 37 0.77 12.78 2.20
N LEU A 38 0.11 12.31 1.13
CA LEU A 38 -1.24 11.71 1.21
C LEU A 38 -1.20 10.39 1.97
N ASP A 39 -0.26 9.50 1.64
CA ASP A 39 -0.06 8.22 2.32
C ASP A 39 0.21 8.43 3.82
N SER A 40 1.08 9.40 4.15
CA SER A 40 1.38 9.78 5.55
C SER A 40 0.16 10.34 6.28
N ALA A 41 -0.66 11.16 5.61
CA ALA A 41 -1.90 11.68 6.18
C ALA A 41 -2.92 10.58 6.41
N HIS A 42 -3.02 9.60 5.51
CA HIS A 42 -3.92 8.45 5.67
C HIS A 42 -3.49 7.55 6.82
N ALA A 43 -2.19 7.25 6.95
CA ALA A 43 -1.62 6.51 8.08
C ALA A 43 -1.88 7.21 9.44
N TYR A 44 -1.88 8.55 9.47
CA TYR A 44 -2.23 9.30 10.67
C TYR A 44 -3.74 9.24 10.97
N SER A 45 -4.58 9.26 9.93
CA SER A 45 -6.04 9.13 10.07
C SER A 45 -6.46 7.74 10.57
N THR A 46 -5.82 6.68 10.08
CA THR A 46 -6.07 5.30 10.51
C THR A 46 -5.54 5.06 11.92
N ARG A 47 -4.34 5.55 12.27
CA ARG A 47 -3.83 5.49 13.65
C ARG A 47 -4.69 6.25 14.68
N SER A 48 -5.32 7.35 14.28
CA SER A 48 -6.28 8.07 15.15
C SER A 48 -7.59 7.31 15.37
N LEU A 49 -7.95 6.38 14.47
CA LEU A 49 -9.10 5.48 14.61
C LEU A 49 -8.75 4.16 15.31
N ASN A 50 -7.49 3.70 15.20
CA ASN A 50 -7.00 2.44 15.79
C ASN A 50 -6.32 2.57 17.16
N ALA A 51 -6.37 3.73 17.82
CA ALA A 51 -5.76 3.96 19.14
C ALA A 51 -6.42 3.17 20.31
N THR A 52 -7.14 2.07 20.02
CA THR A 52 -7.74 1.18 21.04
C THR A 52 -7.29 -0.28 20.93
N PHE A 53 -6.30 -0.63 20.10
CA PHE A 53 -5.81 -2.01 20.03
C PHE A 53 -4.28 -2.06 20.18
N GLU A 54 -3.81 -1.86 21.41
CA GLU A 54 -2.58 -2.49 21.88
C GLU A 54 -2.93 -3.93 22.30
N ASP A 55 -2.32 -4.95 21.68
CA ASP A 55 -1.50 -5.94 22.38
C ASP A 55 -0.77 -6.84 21.36
N GLY A 56 0.40 -7.35 21.77
CA GLY A 56 1.46 -7.90 20.93
C GLY A 56 1.26 -9.30 20.33
N GLY A 57 2.27 -9.70 19.56
CA GLY A 57 2.39 -11.04 18.96
C GLY A 57 3.37 -11.04 17.79
N ASP A 58 4.62 -11.45 18.05
CA ASP A 58 5.63 -11.75 17.05
C ASP A 58 5.30 -13.12 16.41
N ASP A 59 4.37 -13.13 15.46
CA ASP A 59 3.98 -14.34 14.73
C ASP A 59 4.53 -14.30 13.30
N THR A 60 5.21 -15.38 12.95
CA THR A 60 5.90 -15.53 11.67
C THR A 60 4.93 -15.64 10.49
N LEU A 61 5.40 -15.20 9.31
CA LEU A 61 4.71 -15.10 8.01
C LEU A 61 3.78 -16.27 7.63
N ALA A 62 4.06 -17.49 8.09
CA ALA A 62 3.28 -18.68 7.80
C ALA A 62 2.04 -18.88 8.72
N GLU A 63 2.05 -18.31 9.94
CA GLU A 63 0.96 -18.48 10.91
C GLU A 63 -0.20 -17.52 10.66
N LYS A 64 0.07 -16.27 10.24
CA LYS A 64 -0.99 -15.29 9.92
C LYS A 64 -1.79 -15.64 8.67
N LEU A 65 -1.18 -16.34 7.71
CA LEU A 65 -1.87 -16.86 6.52
C LEU A 65 -2.53 -18.22 6.76
N GLY A 66 -2.26 -18.86 7.92
CA GLY A 66 -2.53 -20.27 8.15
C GLY A 66 -3.63 -20.60 9.14
N VAL A 67 -4.06 -19.70 10.02
CA VAL A 67 -5.09 -20.04 11.01
C VAL A 67 -6.00 -18.85 11.34
N THR A 68 -7.17 -18.77 10.71
CA THR A 68 -8.44 -18.50 11.42
C THR A 68 -9.59 -19.11 10.61
N ASP A 69 -10.45 -19.82 11.32
CA ASP A 69 -11.42 -20.80 10.85
C ASP A 69 -12.74 -20.13 10.41
N THR A 70 -12.79 -19.64 9.16
CA THR A 70 -13.98 -19.09 8.47
C THR A 70 -14.02 -19.54 6.99
N GLY A 71 -13.57 -20.78 6.78
CA GLY A 71 -12.65 -21.15 5.71
C GLY A 71 -13.19 -21.60 4.35
N PHE A 72 -13.88 -20.74 3.61
CA PHE A 72 -13.91 -20.91 2.15
C PHE A 72 -13.50 -19.65 1.40
N GLU A 73 -14.22 -18.53 1.55
CA GLU A 73 -13.88 -17.28 0.85
C GLU A 73 -12.54 -16.67 1.34
N GLU A 74 -12.29 -16.64 2.65
CA GLU A 74 -11.03 -16.10 3.20
C GLU A 74 -9.81 -16.99 2.90
N ILE A 75 -10.00 -18.32 2.81
CA ILE A 75 -8.93 -19.27 2.40
C ILE A 75 -8.64 -19.12 0.91
N GLU A 76 -9.68 -18.88 0.08
CA GLU A 76 -9.55 -18.63 -1.35
C GLU A 76 -8.80 -17.31 -1.60
N ASP A 77 -9.14 -16.24 -0.90
CA ASP A 77 -8.44 -14.95 -0.96
C ASP A 77 -6.98 -15.04 -0.49
N GLY A 78 -6.71 -15.72 0.63
CA GLY A 78 -5.35 -15.93 1.13
C GLY A 78 -4.47 -16.74 0.17
N SER A 79 -5.04 -17.76 -0.48
CA SER A 79 -4.35 -18.57 -1.48
C SER A 79 -4.02 -17.78 -2.75
N LEU A 80 -4.93 -16.91 -3.19
CA LEU A 80 -4.71 -16.00 -4.33
C LEU A 80 -3.61 -14.98 -4.03
N ILE A 81 -3.60 -14.40 -2.83
CA ILE A 81 -2.54 -13.47 -2.40
C ILE A 81 -1.19 -14.18 -2.34
N SER A 82 -1.12 -15.39 -1.75
CA SER A 82 0.11 -16.19 -1.71
C SER A 82 0.63 -16.46 -3.11
N ALA A 83 -0.23 -16.87 -4.04
CA ALA A 83 0.18 -17.13 -5.41
C ALA A 83 0.63 -15.87 -6.17
N GLY A 84 0.02 -14.71 -5.87
CA GLY A 84 0.49 -13.42 -6.36
C GLY A 84 1.90 -13.11 -5.85
N LEU A 85 2.16 -13.31 -4.56
CA LEU A 85 3.49 -13.09 -3.96
C LEU A 85 4.55 -14.05 -4.50
N ASP A 86 4.17 -15.29 -4.82
CA ASP A 86 5.07 -16.30 -5.39
C ASP A 86 5.47 -16.00 -6.85
N ALA A 87 4.73 -15.11 -7.53
CA ALA A 87 5.08 -14.65 -8.87
C ALA A 87 6.11 -13.51 -8.89
N LEU A 88 6.44 -12.94 -7.72
CA LEU A 88 7.41 -11.87 -7.58
C LEU A 88 8.82 -12.41 -7.39
N ASP A 89 9.82 -11.64 -7.78
CA ASP A 89 11.19 -11.92 -7.33
C ASP A 89 11.34 -11.63 -5.83
N GLU A 90 12.39 -12.18 -5.21
CA GLU A 90 12.64 -12.06 -3.77
C GLU A 90 12.64 -10.59 -3.29
N ARG A 91 13.15 -9.68 -4.11
CA ARG A 91 13.27 -8.27 -3.75
C ARG A 91 11.94 -7.56 -3.82
N GLU A 92 11.17 -7.80 -4.88
CA GLU A 92 9.83 -7.27 -5.07
C GLU A 92 8.87 -7.81 -4.01
N ARG A 93 8.93 -9.11 -3.72
CA ARG A 93 8.19 -9.74 -2.62
C ARG A 93 8.52 -9.07 -1.30
N ARG A 94 9.80 -8.90 -0.97
CA ARG A 94 10.22 -8.24 0.27
C ARG A 94 9.70 -6.81 0.39
N ILE A 95 9.70 -6.06 -0.71
CA ILE A 95 9.19 -4.68 -0.74
C ILE A 95 7.67 -4.64 -0.54
N VAL A 96 6.93 -5.59 -1.12
CA VAL A 96 5.47 -5.73 -0.91
C VAL A 96 5.18 -6.12 0.54
N GLU A 97 5.92 -7.08 1.10
CA GLU A 97 5.82 -7.49 2.50
C GLU A 97 6.00 -6.29 3.45
N LEU A 98 7.11 -5.55 3.27
CA LEU A 98 7.39 -4.37 4.07
C LEU A 98 6.29 -3.29 3.95
N ARG A 99 5.66 -3.15 2.77
CA ARG A 99 4.64 -2.12 2.53
C ARG A 99 3.28 -2.46 3.12
N PHE A 100 2.85 -3.72 3.00
CA PHE A 100 1.47 -4.13 3.26
C PHE A 100 1.30 -4.95 4.53
N PHE A 101 2.36 -5.58 5.03
CA PHE A 101 2.34 -6.37 6.27
C PHE A 101 3.05 -5.65 7.41
N ASP A 102 4.20 -5.03 7.12
CA ASP A 102 4.95 -4.24 8.13
C ASP A 102 4.52 -2.75 8.15
N GLU A 103 3.56 -2.37 7.31
CA GLU A 103 2.99 -1.02 7.19
C GLU A 103 4.03 0.10 6.99
N LEU A 104 5.20 -0.21 6.43
CA LEU A 104 6.24 0.78 6.22
C LEU A 104 5.91 1.71 5.06
N THR A 105 6.21 2.99 5.23
CA THR A 105 6.15 3.96 4.12
C THR A 105 7.21 3.65 3.07
N GLN A 106 6.99 4.05 1.82
CA GLN A 106 7.95 3.83 0.73
C GLN A 106 9.33 4.44 1.04
N SER A 107 9.37 5.57 1.74
CA SER A 107 10.59 6.20 2.24
C SER A 107 11.32 5.37 3.31
N GLN A 108 10.59 4.73 4.23
CA GLN A 108 11.20 3.80 5.21
C GLN A 108 11.73 2.53 4.53
N ILE A 109 10.98 1.98 3.58
CA ILE A 109 11.41 0.82 2.78
C ILE A 109 12.67 1.15 1.99
N ALA A 110 12.73 2.33 1.37
CA ALA A 110 13.89 2.83 0.65
C ALA A 110 15.15 2.88 1.53
N ALA A 111 15.01 3.41 2.75
CA ALA A 111 16.10 3.45 3.73
C ALA A 111 16.56 2.05 4.14
N GLN A 112 15.63 1.10 4.32
CA GLN A 112 15.93 -0.27 4.73
C GLN A 112 16.56 -1.13 3.60
N VAL A 113 16.11 -0.95 2.36
CA VAL A 113 16.54 -1.74 1.19
C VAL A 113 17.74 -1.09 0.46
N GLY A 114 18.08 0.16 0.81
CA GLY A 114 19.24 0.87 0.24
C GLY A 114 19.03 1.35 -1.19
N ILE A 115 17.81 1.78 -1.54
CA ILE A 115 17.47 2.38 -2.84
C ILE A 115 16.67 3.65 -2.66
N SER A 116 16.48 4.43 -3.72
CA SER A 116 15.61 5.61 -3.66
C SER A 116 14.14 5.21 -3.46
N GLN A 117 13.37 6.07 -2.79
CA GLN A 117 11.92 5.94 -2.65
C GLN A 117 11.25 5.82 -4.02
N MET A 118 11.69 6.60 -5.02
CA MET A 118 11.19 6.49 -6.39
C MET A 118 11.44 5.11 -7.02
N HIS A 119 12.56 4.45 -6.68
CA HIS A 119 12.80 3.08 -7.12
C HIS A 119 11.85 2.10 -6.42
N VAL A 120 11.61 2.26 -5.11
CA VAL A 120 10.62 1.47 -4.36
C VAL A 120 9.21 1.64 -4.96
N SER A 121 8.80 2.89 -5.23
CA SER A 121 7.55 3.28 -5.89
C SER A 121 7.36 2.55 -7.23
N ARG A 122 8.41 2.49 -8.06
CA ARG A 122 8.38 1.75 -9.33
C ARG A 122 8.32 0.23 -9.15
N LEU A 123 9.03 -0.31 -8.16
CA LEU A 123 9.01 -1.74 -7.83
C LEU A 123 7.63 -2.17 -7.33
N LEU A 124 7.03 -1.41 -6.39
CA LEU A 124 5.67 -1.67 -5.89
C LEU A 124 4.63 -1.65 -7.02
N ARG A 125 4.66 -0.65 -7.91
CA ARG A 125 3.72 -0.60 -9.03
C ARG A 125 3.85 -1.82 -9.95
N ARG A 126 5.09 -2.22 -10.28
CA ARG A 126 5.33 -3.41 -11.11
C ARG A 126 4.87 -4.68 -10.41
N ALA A 127 5.22 -4.84 -9.14
CA ALA A 127 4.84 -6.00 -8.34
C ALA A 127 3.31 -6.16 -8.28
N LEU A 128 2.57 -5.07 -8.04
CA LEU A 128 1.11 -5.10 -8.02
C LEU A 128 0.50 -5.48 -9.38
N VAL A 129 1.09 -5.05 -10.49
CA VAL A 129 0.65 -5.48 -11.84
C VAL A 129 0.88 -6.97 -12.05
N VAL A 130 2.03 -7.49 -11.63
CA VAL A 130 2.35 -8.93 -11.73
C VAL A 130 1.41 -9.76 -10.85
N MET A 131 1.25 -9.38 -9.59
CA MET A 131 0.34 -10.04 -8.65
C MET A 131 -1.10 -10.06 -9.20
N ARG A 132 -1.58 -8.94 -9.71
CA ARG A 132 -2.92 -8.84 -10.31
C ARG A 132 -3.09 -9.78 -11.49
N GLY A 133 -2.13 -9.82 -12.41
CA GLY A 133 -2.17 -10.74 -13.54
C GLY A 133 -2.22 -12.20 -13.09
N ARG A 134 -1.41 -12.56 -12.08
CA ARG A 134 -1.40 -13.93 -11.54
C ARG A 134 -2.70 -14.31 -10.86
N ILE A 135 -3.27 -13.40 -10.08
CA ILE A 135 -4.57 -13.60 -9.41
C ILE A 135 -5.68 -13.76 -10.44
N GLU A 136 -5.70 -12.95 -11.50
CA GLU A 136 -6.69 -13.04 -12.58
C GLU A 136 -6.60 -14.35 -13.38
N GLU A 137 -5.41 -14.93 -13.54
CA GLU A 137 -5.24 -16.26 -14.14
C GLU A 137 -5.83 -17.39 -13.27
N MET A 138 -5.79 -17.22 -11.96
CA MET A 138 -6.23 -18.23 -10.98
C MET A 138 -7.69 -18.09 -10.59
N ALA A 139 -8.27 -16.89 -10.72
CA ALA A 139 -9.67 -16.65 -10.47
C ALA A 139 -10.54 -17.45 -11.47
N PRO A 140 -11.56 -18.17 -11.00
CA PRO A 140 -12.48 -18.86 -11.90
C PRO A 140 -13.14 -17.84 -12.84
N ARG A 141 -13.07 -18.08 -14.15
CA ARG A 141 -13.87 -17.33 -15.12
C ARG A 141 -15.33 -17.65 -14.84
N HIS A 142 -16.02 -16.74 -14.15
CA HIS A 142 -17.47 -16.78 -14.05
C HIS A 142 -18.05 -16.53 -15.45
N GLU A 143 -18.42 -17.60 -16.16
CA GLU A 143 -19.31 -17.56 -17.33
C GLU A 143 -20.77 -17.34 -16.91
#